data_AF-G7VGI4-F1
#
_entry.id   AF-G7VGI4-F1
#
_cell.length_a   1.000
_cell.length_b   1.000
_cell.length_c   1.000
_cell.angle_alpha   90.00
_cell.angle_beta   90.00
_cell.angle_gamma   90.00
#
_symmetry.space_group_name_H-M   'P 1'
#
loop_
_entity.id
_entity.type
_entity.pdbx_description
1 polymer ?
#
loop_
_entity_poly.entity_id
_entity_poly.type
_entity_poly.pdbx_seq_one_letter_code
_entity_poly.pdbx_strand_id
1 'polypeptide(L)'
;MIDIGVVLSSLIAQAPLVAVVIITLYYTLDKKIGKLERRIERLENEVVRLENEVMRLDKKIEAIGGVLSGQIKSLARAFYSYSDMLIRFLSAKGLVAEPEAVLLRGALDALIPVARSKYYTEEIREKLLKLLRKEIKDYTWDDVAELEKIAEAIYKEYEATGREDLLDYYPKLRMYIAIIQGLLTRREMERREVTKQS
;
A
#
# COMPACT_ATOMS: atom_id res chain seq x y z
N MET A 1 -46.38 -53.19 52.30
CA MET A 1 -45.15 -52.57 52.84
C MET A 1 -43.97 -53.32 52.25
N ILE A 2 -43.07 -52.65 51.53
CA ILE A 2 -41.82 -53.29 51.13
C ILE A 2 -41.01 -53.51 52.41
N ASP A 3 -40.71 -54.76 52.73
CA ASP A 3 -39.94 -55.10 53.92
C ASP A 3 -38.48 -54.67 53.68
N ILE A 4 -38.12 -53.55 54.32
CA ILE A 4 -36.81 -52.92 54.19
C ILE A 4 -35.71 -53.94 54.56
N GLY A 5 -35.96 -54.87 55.47
CA GLY A 5 -35.01 -55.93 55.84
C GLY A 5 -34.72 -56.90 54.69
N VAL A 6 -35.76 -57.34 53.97
CA VAL A 6 -35.62 -58.26 52.82
C VAL A 6 -34.91 -57.57 51.65
N VAL A 7 -35.24 -56.30 51.40
CA VAL A 7 -34.55 -55.50 50.38
C VAL A 7 -33.08 -55.30 50.75
N LEU A 8 -32.77 -54.98 52.01
CA LEU A 8 -31.40 -54.78 52.49
C LEU A 8 -30.56 -56.07 52.42
N SER A 9 -31.13 -57.22 52.81
CA SER A 9 -30.46 -58.51 52.70
C SER A 9 -30.24 -58.93 51.24
N SER A 10 -31.18 -58.63 50.33
CA SER A 10 -31.01 -58.90 48.90
C SER A 10 -29.93 -58.02 48.25
N LEU A 11 -29.79 -56.77 48.73
CA LEU A 11 -28.75 -55.83 48.33
C LEU A 11 -27.37 -56.26 48.83
N ILE A 12 -27.28 -56.72 50.09
CA ILE A 12 -26.03 -57.26 50.67
C ILE A 12 -25.61 -58.55 49.94
N ALA A 13 -26.56 -59.41 49.58
CA ALA A 13 -26.29 -60.63 48.81
C ALA A 13 -25.79 -60.33 47.38
N GLN A 14 -26.18 -59.20 46.79
CA GLN A 14 -25.73 -58.74 45.46
C GLN A 14 -24.51 -57.81 45.50
N ALA A 15 -24.04 -57.41 46.69
CA ALA A 15 -22.91 -56.51 46.85
C ALA A 15 -21.63 -56.95 46.10
N PRO A 16 -21.27 -58.26 46.05
CA PRO A 16 -20.13 -58.71 45.25
C PRO A 16 -20.30 -58.45 43.75
N LEU A 17 -21.51 -58.65 43.21
CA LEU A 17 -21.82 -58.45 41.80
C LEU A 17 -21.77 -56.96 41.43
N VAL A 18 -22.33 -56.11 42.28
CA VAL A 18 -22.28 -54.64 42.13
C VAL A 18 -20.82 -54.15 42.15
N ALA A 19 -19.99 -54.67 43.06
CA ALA A 19 -18.57 -54.34 43.12
C ALA A 19 -17.83 -54.73 41.83
N VAL A 20 -18.07 -55.92 41.28
CA VAL A 20 -17.47 -56.37 40.00
C VAL A 20 -17.89 -55.45 38.84
N VAL A 21 -19.16 -55.04 38.78
CA VAL A 21 -19.65 -54.11 37.76
C VAL A 21 -18.94 -52.77 37.88
N ILE A 22 -18.86 -52.19 39.09
CA ILE A 22 -18.16 -50.92 39.34
C ILE A 22 -16.69 -51.00 38.95
N ILE A 23 -15.98 -52.06 39.31
CA ILE A 23 -14.57 -52.26 38.96
C ILE A 23 -14.39 -52.35 37.44
N THR A 24 -15.26 -53.10 36.76
CA THR A 24 -15.21 -53.24 35.30
C THR A 24 -15.48 -51.90 34.61
N LEU A 25 -16.42 -51.12 35.15
CA LEU A 25 -16.75 -49.79 34.65
C LEU A 25 -15.58 -48.82 34.84
N TYR A 26 -14.97 -48.82 36.03
CA TYR A 26 -13.77 -48.05 36.35
C TYR A 26 -12.64 -48.35 35.38
N TYR A 27 -12.32 -49.63 35.18
CA TYR A 27 -11.25 -50.05 34.27
C TYR A 27 -11.54 -49.64 32.82
N THR A 28 -12.80 -49.73 32.39
CA THR A 28 -13.21 -49.32 31.04
C THR A 28 -13.12 -47.80 30.85
N LEU A 29 -13.51 -47.02 31.87
CA LEU A 29 -13.40 -45.57 31.87
C LEU A 29 -11.94 -45.13 31.85
N ASP A 30 -11.10 -45.69 32.72
CA ASP A 30 -9.65 -45.42 32.78
C ASP A 30 -8.99 -45.64 31.40
N LYS A 31 -9.30 -46.77 30.75
CA LYS A 31 -8.80 -47.06 29.40
C LYS A 31 -9.29 -46.05 28.34
N LYS A 32 -10.50 -45.53 28.46
CA LYS A 32 -11.04 -44.50 27.54
C LYS A 32 -10.39 -43.14 27.80
N ILE A 33 -10.20 -42.77 29.07
CA ILE A 33 -9.53 -41.53 29.49
C ILE A 33 -8.09 -41.53 28.98
N GLY A 34 -7.32 -42.61 29.20
CA GLY A 34 -5.95 -42.70 28.69
C GLY A 34 -5.85 -42.66 27.16
N LYS A 35 -6.88 -43.11 26.43
CA LYS A 35 -6.96 -42.94 24.97
C LYS A 35 -7.25 -41.49 24.57
N LEU A 36 -8.08 -40.79 25.33
CA LEU A 36 -8.40 -39.38 25.11
C LEU A 36 -7.17 -38.51 25.37
N GLU A 37 -6.47 -38.74 26.48
CA GLU A 37 -5.23 -38.02 26.83
C GLU A 37 -4.19 -38.11 25.70
N ARG A 38 -3.94 -39.31 25.18
CA ARG A 38 -3.01 -39.49 24.03
C ARG A 38 -3.50 -38.86 22.74
N ARG A 39 -4.80 -38.64 22.58
CA ARG A 39 -5.34 -37.91 21.41
C ARG A 39 -5.17 -36.41 21.61
N ILE A 40 -5.44 -35.91 22.81
CA ILE A 40 -5.24 -34.51 23.18
C ILE A 40 -3.77 -34.13 23.02
N GLU A 41 -2.84 -34.91 23.56
CA GLU A 41 -1.40 -34.66 23.45
C GLU A 41 -0.94 -34.61 21.98
N ARG A 42 -1.48 -35.46 21.11
CA ARG A 42 -1.19 -35.41 19.66
C ARG A 42 -1.74 -34.15 19.01
N LEU A 43 -2.98 -33.78 19.35
CA LEU A 43 -3.60 -32.56 18.83
C LEU A 43 -2.84 -31.31 19.29
N GLU A 44 -2.42 -31.25 20.56
CA GLU A 44 -1.59 -30.15 21.07
C GLU A 44 -0.29 -30.02 20.26
N ASN A 45 0.39 -31.14 20.00
CA ASN A 45 1.60 -31.15 19.18
C ASN A 45 1.37 -30.77 17.71
N GLU A 46 0.19 -31.07 17.15
CA GLU A 46 -0.21 -30.64 15.80
C GLU A 46 -0.52 -29.15 15.76
N VAL A 47 -1.24 -28.63 16.76
CA VAL A 47 -1.56 -27.20 16.89
C VAL A 47 -0.28 -26.38 16.99
N VAL A 48 0.67 -26.76 17.84
CA VAL A 48 1.97 -26.08 17.95
C VAL A 48 2.73 -26.09 16.62
N ARG A 49 2.66 -27.19 15.86
CA ARG A 49 3.28 -27.24 14.51
C ARG A 49 2.61 -26.28 13.54
N LEU A 50 1.28 -26.25 13.52
CA LEU A 50 0.51 -25.34 12.66
C LEU A 50 0.79 -23.88 13.01
N GLU A 51 0.84 -23.51 14.29
CA GLU A 51 1.20 -22.16 14.73
C GLU A 51 2.56 -21.73 14.17
N ASN A 52 3.56 -22.62 14.26
CA ASN A 52 4.88 -22.36 13.70
C ASN A 52 4.89 -22.22 12.17
N GLU A 53 4.06 -22.99 11.46
CA GLU A 53 3.92 -22.87 10.01
C GLU A 53 3.24 -21.56 9.60
N VAL A 54 2.16 -21.18 10.30
CA VAL A 54 1.47 -19.90 10.10
C VAL A 54 2.42 -18.73 10.32
N MET A 55 3.19 -18.73 11.42
CA MET A 55 4.20 -17.70 11.66
C MET A 55 5.26 -17.61 10.55
N ARG A 56 5.64 -18.73 9.93
CA ARG A 56 6.57 -18.74 8.79
C ARG A 56 5.91 -18.18 7.53
N LEU A 57 4.63 -18.47 7.31
CA LEU A 57 3.86 -17.93 6.19
C LEU A 57 3.69 -16.42 6.31
N ASP A 58 3.37 -15.91 7.49
CA ASP A 58 3.24 -14.46 7.74
C ASP A 58 4.52 -13.72 7.37
N LYS A 59 5.67 -14.21 7.84
CA LYS A 59 6.98 -13.63 7.49
C LYS A 59 7.27 -13.67 5.98
N LYS A 60 6.86 -14.73 5.29
CA LYS A 60 7.02 -14.82 3.82
C LYS A 60 6.11 -13.83 3.12
N ILE A 61 4.87 -13.68 3.57
CA ILE A 61 3.90 -12.72 3.01
C ILE A 61 4.41 -11.29 3.19
N GLU A 62 4.92 -10.93 4.37
CA GLU A 62 5.53 -9.63 4.62
C GLU A 62 6.74 -9.37 3.71
N ALA A 63 7.62 -10.37 3.56
CA ALA A 63 8.78 -10.26 2.67
C ALA A 63 8.36 -10.07 1.20
N ILE A 64 7.37 -10.81 0.72
CA ILE A 64 6.81 -10.65 -0.63
C ILE A 64 6.21 -9.25 -0.80
N GLY A 65 5.44 -8.77 0.18
CA GLY A 65 4.86 -7.43 0.17
C GLY A 65 5.93 -6.34 0.07
N GLY A 66 7.03 -6.47 0.83
CA GLY A 66 8.17 -5.56 0.76
C GLY A 66 8.87 -5.56 -0.60
N VAL A 67 9.15 -6.74 -1.17
CA VAL A 67 9.77 -6.88 -2.49
C VAL A 67 8.89 -6.27 -3.58
N LEU A 68 7.59 -6.60 -3.58
CA LEU A 68 6.65 -6.11 -4.58
C LEU A 68 6.51 -4.59 -4.51
N SER A 69 6.39 -4.02 -3.32
CA SER A 69 6.36 -2.57 -3.11
C SER A 69 7.62 -1.88 -3.67
N GLY A 70 8.80 -2.43 -3.39
CA GLY A 70 10.06 -1.93 -3.93
C GLY A 70 10.13 -1.97 -5.46
N GLN A 71 9.69 -3.08 -6.07
CA GLN A 71 9.65 -3.25 -7.52
C GLN A 71 8.68 -2.27 -8.19
N ILE A 72 7.48 -2.08 -7.62
CA ILE A 72 6.48 -1.12 -8.14
C ILE A 72 7.02 0.31 -8.07
N LYS A 73 7.65 0.72 -6.97
CA LYS A 73 8.29 2.05 -6.86
C LYS A 73 9.41 2.23 -7.89
N SER A 74 10.19 1.19 -8.14
CA SER A 74 11.25 1.22 -9.17
C SER A 74 10.66 1.39 -10.57
N LEU A 75 9.62 0.63 -10.91
CA LEU A 75 8.91 0.73 -12.19
C LEU A 75 8.30 2.11 -12.39
N ALA A 76 7.65 2.67 -11.37
CA ALA A 76 7.09 4.02 -11.42
C ALA A 76 8.19 5.07 -11.73
N ARG A 77 9.35 4.98 -11.07
CA ARG A 77 10.48 5.88 -11.35
C ARG A 77 11.02 5.72 -12.78
N ALA A 78 11.15 4.48 -13.26
CA ALA A 78 11.59 4.20 -14.62
C ALA A 78 10.60 4.78 -15.65
N PHE A 79 9.30 4.63 -15.41
CA PHE A 79 8.24 5.19 -16.24
C PHE A 79 8.27 6.72 -16.28
N TYR A 80 8.45 7.39 -15.14
CA TYR A 80 8.57 8.84 -15.08
C TYR A 80 9.82 9.35 -15.79
N SER A 81 10.96 8.66 -15.63
CA SER A 81 12.21 8.99 -16.33
C SER A 81 12.04 8.87 -17.85
N TYR A 82 11.44 7.77 -18.31
CA TYR A 82 11.13 7.57 -19.73
C TYR A 82 10.19 8.65 -20.27
N SER A 83 9.13 8.97 -19.53
CA SER A 83 8.15 9.99 -19.91
C SER A 83 8.79 11.38 -20.02
N ASP A 84 9.65 11.77 -19.08
CA ASP A 84 10.40 13.03 -19.13
C ASP A 84 11.30 13.09 -20.37
N MET A 85 12.06 12.02 -20.65
CA MET A 85 12.92 11.95 -21.82
C MET A 85 12.12 12.03 -23.14
N LEU A 86 10.97 11.35 -23.22
CA LEU A 86 10.10 11.40 -24.38
C LEU A 86 9.55 12.81 -24.61
N ILE A 87 9.08 13.50 -23.57
CA ILE A 87 8.56 14.87 -23.68
C ILE A 87 9.66 15.84 -24.12
N ARG A 88 10.88 15.70 -23.56
CA ARG A 88 12.04 16.49 -24.00
C ARG A 88 12.37 16.25 -25.47
N PHE A 89 12.34 14.98 -25.91
CA PHE A 89 12.55 14.62 -27.32
C PHE A 89 11.47 15.22 -28.24
N LEU A 90 10.19 15.07 -27.89
CA LEU A 90 9.07 15.61 -28.66
C LEU A 90 9.12 17.15 -28.70
N SER A 91 9.50 17.78 -27.60
CA SER A 91 9.74 19.22 -27.53
C SER A 91 10.92 19.65 -28.41
N ALA A 92 12.03 18.90 -28.44
CA ALA A 92 13.13 19.19 -29.37
C ALA A 92 12.69 19.04 -30.84
N LYS A 93 11.75 18.14 -31.13
CA LYS A 93 11.18 17.94 -32.48
C LYS A 93 10.08 18.92 -32.87
N GLY A 94 9.71 19.86 -31.99
CA GLY A 94 8.63 20.81 -32.30
C GLY A 94 7.22 20.28 -32.06
N LEU A 95 7.07 19.03 -31.60
CA LEU A 95 5.78 18.33 -31.51
C LEU A 95 5.00 18.65 -30.23
N VAL A 96 5.65 19.26 -29.25
CA VAL A 96 5.01 19.85 -28.08
C VAL A 96 5.07 21.36 -28.27
N ALA A 97 3.91 22.00 -28.39
CA ALA A 97 3.78 23.44 -28.54
C ALA A 97 2.98 24.05 -27.37
N GLU A 98 2.81 25.37 -27.41
CA GLU A 98 2.07 26.09 -26.37
C GLU A 98 0.61 25.63 -26.23
N PRO A 99 -0.14 25.30 -27.30
CA PRO A 99 -1.51 24.81 -27.17
C PRO A 99 -1.62 23.54 -26.33
N GLU A 100 -0.71 22.57 -26.50
CA GLU A 100 -0.70 21.35 -25.71
C GLU A 100 -0.40 21.64 -24.24
N ALA A 101 0.51 22.58 -23.97
CA ALA A 101 0.80 23.05 -22.62
C ALA A 101 -0.43 23.71 -21.98
N VAL A 102 -1.16 24.53 -22.73
CA VAL A 102 -2.40 25.20 -22.26
C VAL A 102 -3.50 24.17 -21.95
N LEU A 103 -3.68 23.16 -22.79
CA LEU A 103 -4.64 22.08 -22.55
C LEU A 103 -4.32 21.31 -21.26
N LEU A 104 -3.06 20.89 -21.09
CA LEU A 104 -2.65 20.17 -19.89
C LEU A 104 -2.76 21.03 -18.63
N ARG A 105 -2.39 22.31 -18.72
CA ARG A 105 -2.55 23.30 -17.65
C ARG A 105 -4.01 23.45 -17.22
N GLY A 106 -4.95 23.49 -18.18
CA GLY A 106 -6.38 23.56 -17.89
C GLY A 106 -6.89 22.31 -17.15
N ALA A 107 -6.42 21.13 -17.54
CA ALA A 107 -6.72 19.89 -16.82
C ALA A 107 -6.13 19.89 -15.41
N LEU A 108 -4.92 20.41 -15.23
CA LEU A 108 -4.29 20.54 -13.92
C LEU A 108 -5.06 21.51 -13.01
N ASP A 109 -5.39 22.72 -13.47
CA ASP A 109 -6.12 23.72 -12.69
C ASP A 109 -7.48 23.16 -12.19
N ALA A 110 -8.17 22.39 -13.03
CA ALA A 110 -9.44 21.75 -12.67
C ALA A 110 -9.31 20.61 -11.64
N LEU A 111 -8.14 19.96 -11.57
CA LEU A 111 -7.89 18.77 -10.74
C LEU A 111 -7.00 19.06 -9.53
N ILE A 112 -6.74 20.33 -9.21
CA ILE A 112 -5.87 20.69 -8.09
C ILE A 112 -6.35 20.01 -6.80
N PRO A 113 -5.50 19.19 -6.16
CA PRO A 113 -5.84 18.55 -4.91
C PRO A 113 -6.02 19.57 -3.79
N VAL A 114 -6.85 19.24 -2.80
CA VAL A 114 -7.01 20.06 -1.59
C VAL A 114 -5.73 19.95 -0.75
N ALA A 115 -5.22 21.06 -0.23
CA ALA A 115 -4.03 21.02 0.60
C ALA A 115 -4.36 20.44 1.98
N ARG A 116 -3.48 19.58 2.50
CA ARG A 116 -3.59 19.08 3.88
C ARG A 116 -2.22 18.91 4.51
N SER A 117 -2.23 19.18 5.81
CA SER A 117 -1.24 18.83 6.82
C SER A 117 0.21 19.28 6.60
N LYS A 118 1.10 18.47 6.05
CA LYS A 118 2.52 18.54 6.45
C LYS A 118 3.45 19.05 5.37
N TYR A 119 3.37 18.50 4.17
CA TYR A 119 4.25 18.84 3.05
C TYR A 119 3.52 19.64 1.98
N TYR A 120 2.25 19.32 1.68
CA TYR A 120 1.44 20.08 0.73
C TYR A 120 0.46 21.00 1.47
N THR A 121 0.95 22.19 1.83
CA THR A 121 0.21 23.22 2.57
C THR A 121 -0.62 24.11 1.65
N GLU A 122 -1.57 24.88 2.21
CA GLU A 122 -2.35 25.84 1.40
C GLU A 122 -1.47 26.90 0.75
N GLU A 123 -0.36 27.32 1.38
CA GLU A 123 0.61 28.22 0.75
C GLU A 123 1.21 27.60 -0.53
N ILE A 124 1.57 26.31 -0.49
CA ILE A 124 2.13 25.58 -1.63
C ILE A 124 1.07 25.41 -2.72
N ARG A 125 -0.17 25.14 -2.33
CA ARG A 125 -1.32 25.08 -3.24
C ARG A 125 -1.59 26.43 -3.93
N GLU A 126 -1.53 27.54 -3.19
CA GLU A 126 -1.67 28.87 -3.77
C GLU A 126 -0.54 29.22 -4.74
N LYS A 127 0.71 28.86 -4.41
CA LYS A 127 1.84 29.01 -5.33
C LYS A 127 1.63 28.22 -6.61
N LEU A 128 1.15 26.98 -6.50
CA LEU A 128 0.81 26.14 -7.65
C LEU A 128 -0.27 26.80 -8.52
N LEU A 129 -1.35 27.29 -7.92
CA LEU A 129 -2.42 28.03 -8.61
C LEU A 129 -1.88 29.25 -9.36
N LYS A 130 -1.02 30.05 -8.71
CA LYS A 130 -0.41 31.24 -9.33
C LYS A 130 0.44 30.85 -10.53
N LEU A 131 1.27 29.81 -10.39
CA LEU A 131 2.11 29.32 -11.48
C LEU A 131 1.26 28.78 -12.63
N LEU A 132 0.28 27.92 -12.36
CA LEU A 132 -0.60 27.34 -13.38
C LEU A 132 -1.47 28.39 -14.11
N ARG A 133 -1.69 29.58 -13.54
CA ARG A 133 -2.43 30.65 -14.21
C ARG A 133 -1.54 31.59 -15.01
N LYS A 134 -0.21 31.44 -14.93
CA LYS A 134 0.74 32.22 -15.71
C LYS A 134 0.64 31.87 -17.20
N GLU A 135 0.84 32.86 -18.06
CA GLU A 135 0.92 32.62 -19.51
C GLU A 135 2.18 31.82 -19.85
N ILE A 136 2.07 30.89 -20.80
CA ILE A 136 3.16 29.96 -21.17
C ILE A 136 4.43 30.72 -21.60
N LYS A 137 4.26 31.84 -22.33
CA LYS A 137 5.37 32.68 -22.79
C LYS A 137 6.13 33.37 -21.65
N ASP A 138 5.50 33.59 -20.50
CA ASP A 138 6.08 34.32 -19.37
C ASP A 138 6.80 33.41 -18.37
N TYR A 139 6.74 32.09 -18.57
CA TYR A 139 7.47 31.15 -17.73
C TYR A 139 8.98 31.39 -17.80
N THR A 140 9.64 31.18 -16.67
CA THR A 140 11.09 31.21 -16.48
C THR A 140 11.60 29.89 -15.92
N TRP A 141 12.92 29.70 -15.91
CA TRP A 141 13.53 28.56 -15.23
C TRP A 141 13.30 28.56 -13.71
N ASP A 142 13.13 29.73 -13.09
CA ASP A 142 12.79 29.83 -11.68
C ASP A 142 11.36 29.30 -11.40
N ASP A 143 10.40 29.59 -12.28
CA ASP A 143 9.05 29.04 -12.18
C ASP A 143 9.05 27.51 -12.30
N VAL A 144 9.88 26.97 -13.19
CA VAL A 144 10.07 25.53 -13.35
C VAL A 144 10.63 24.92 -12.06
N ALA A 145 11.67 25.52 -11.49
CA ALA A 145 12.26 25.05 -10.25
C ALA A 145 11.26 25.08 -9.08
N GLU A 146 10.39 26.10 -9.04
CA GLU A 146 9.33 26.18 -8.04
C GLU A 146 8.24 25.13 -8.26
N LEU A 147 7.82 24.88 -9.50
CA LEU A 147 6.90 23.77 -9.82
C LEU A 147 7.49 22.40 -9.43
N GLU A 148 8.79 22.18 -9.62
CA GLU A 148 9.47 20.94 -9.20
C GLU A 148 9.44 20.77 -7.68
N LYS A 149 9.70 21.83 -6.91
CA LYS A 149 9.57 21.79 -5.45
C LYS A 149 8.13 21.48 -5.01
N ILE A 150 7.13 22.05 -5.68
CA ILE A 150 5.73 21.76 -5.41
C ILE A 150 5.40 20.30 -5.71
N ALA A 151 5.86 19.77 -6.84
CA ALA A 151 5.66 18.36 -7.20
C ALA A 151 6.29 17.42 -6.15
N GLU A 152 7.49 17.75 -5.67
CA GLU A 152 8.16 17.01 -4.59
C GLU A 152 7.36 17.07 -3.28
N ALA A 153 6.80 18.23 -2.93
CA ALA A 153 5.96 18.39 -1.75
C ALA A 153 4.68 17.55 -1.82
N ILE A 154 4.04 17.49 -3.00
CA ILE A 154 2.86 16.64 -3.26
C ILE A 154 3.22 15.16 -3.08
N TYR A 155 4.35 14.72 -3.66
CA TYR A 155 4.79 13.34 -3.54
C TYR A 155 5.13 12.95 -2.09
N LYS A 156 5.79 13.83 -1.34
CA LYS A 156 6.06 13.62 0.10
C LYS A 156 4.79 13.54 0.95
N GLU A 157 3.80 14.38 0.66
CA GLU A 157 2.50 14.30 1.34
C GLU A 157 1.80 12.97 1.04
N TYR A 158 1.87 12.49 -0.22
CA TYR A 158 1.39 11.16 -0.57
C TYR A 158 2.11 10.06 0.22
N GLU A 159 3.45 10.06 0.27
CA GLU A 159 4.20 9.03 1.01
C GLU A 159 3.89 9.05 2.51
N ALA A 160 3.57 10.23 3.07
CA ALA A 160 3.22 10.39 4.47
C ALA A 160 1.78 10.01 4.82
N THR A 161 0.84 10.19 3.88
CA THR A 161 -0.62 10.10 4.17
C THR A 161 -1.35 8.99 3.41
N GLY A 162 -0.76 8.46 2.34
CA GLY A 162 -1.41 7.51 1.43
C GLY A 162 -2.51 8.13 0.56
N ARG A 163 -2.57 9.46 0.44
CA ARG A 163 -3.59 10.17 -0.34
C ARG A 163 -3.45 9.91 -1.84
N GLU A 164 -4.31 9.05 -2.38
CA GLU A 164 -4.29 8.65 -3.80
C GLU A 164 -4.54 9.81 -4.76
N ASP A 165 -5.33 10.82 -4.37
CA ASP A 165 -5.58 12.01 -5.20
C ASP A 165 -4.29 12.80 -5.52
N LEU A 166 -3.33 12.79 -4.59
CA LEU A 166 -2.01 13.38 -4.80
C LEU A 166 -1.14 12.54 -5.74
N LEU A 167 -1.23 11.21 -5.62
CA LEU A 167 -0.52 10.28 -6.48
C LEU A 167 -1.02 10.37 -7.93
N ASP A 168 -2.31 10.59 -8.14
CA ASP A 168 -2.89 10.80 -9.47
C ASP A 168 -2.50 12.14 -10.08
N TYR A 169 -2.39 13.18 -9.26
CA TYR A 169 -2.07 14.53 -9.72
C TYR A 169 -0.58 14.72 -10.02
N TYR A 170 0.30 14.19 -9.17
CA TYR A 170 1.76 14.28 -9.30
C TYR A 170 2.30 14.00 -10.71
N PRO A 171 1.97 12.87 -11.38
CA PRO A 171 2.53 12.56 -12.70
C PRO A 171 2.07 13.54 -13.78
N LYS A 172 0.85 14.06 -13.68
CA LYS A 172 0.32 15.08 -14.60
C LYS A 172 1.09 16.39 -14.44
N LEU A 173 1.37 16.78 -13.19
CA LEU A 173 2.17 17.96 -12.90
C LEU A 173 3.62 17.80 -13.42
N ARG A 174 4.24 16.63 -13.20
CA ARG A 174 5.59 16.33 -13.73
C ARG A 174 5.64 16.40 -15.25
N MET A 175 4.62 15.89 -15.94
CA MET A 175 4.50 16.00 -17.39
C MET A 175 4.42 17.47 -17.84
N TYR A 176 3.61 18.28 -17.17
CA TYR A 176 3.52 19.72 -17.47
C TYR A 176 4.85 20.44 -17.27
N ILE A 177 5.56 20.16 -16.18
CA ILE A 177 6.90 20.71 -15.93
C ILE A 177 7.86 20.39 -17.08
N ALA A 178 7.90 19.13 -17.53
CA ALA A 178 8.75 18.69 -18.63
C ALA A 178 8.41 19.41 -19.96
N ILE A 179 7.11 19.65 -20.23
CA ILE A 179 6.66 20.43 -21.39
C ILE A 179 7.19 21.86 -21.31
N ILE A 180 7.03 22.54 -20.17
CA ILE A 180 7.51 23.92 -19.98
C ILE A 180 9.03 23.98 -20.15
N GLN A 181 9.77 23.04 -19.57
CA GLN A 181 11.23 22.93 -19.75
C GLN A 181 11.60 22.80 -21.24
N GLY A 182 10.89 21.97 -22.00
CA GLY A 182 11.10 21.81 -23.43
C GLY A 182 10.86 23.10 -24.22
N LEU A 183 9.78 23.83 -23.90
CA LEU A 183 9.44 25.10 -24.53
C LEU A 183 10.46 26.21 -24.22
N LEU A 184 10.94 26.29 -22.97
CA LEU A 184 11.99 27.24 -22.57
C LEU A 184 13.31 26.94 -23.27
N THR A 185 13.71 25.67 -23.30
CA THR A 185 14.92 25.21 -23.99
C THR A 185 14.91 25.63 -25.46
N ARG A 186 13.78 25.43 -26.15
CA ARG A 186 13.65 25.81 -27.56
C ARG A 186 13.78 27.32 -27.75
N ARG A 187 13.10 28.13 -26.92
CA ARG A 187 13.19 29.60 -26.96
C ARG A 187 14.64 30.10 -26.79
N GLU A 188 15.42 29.45 -25.93
CA GLU A 188 16.84 29.77 -25.77
C GLU A 188 17.68 29.39 -27.00
N MET A 189 17.41 28.25 -27.63
CA MET A 189 18.08 27.83 -28.86
C MET A 189 17.81 28.81 -30.01
N GLU A 190 16.54 29.17 -30.22
CA GLU A 190 16.12 30.13 -31.25
C GLU A 190 16.80 31.50 -31.04
N ARG A 191 16.84 32.00 -29.80
CA ARG A 191 17.55 33.26 -29.48
C ARG A 191 19.04 33.19 -29.81
N ARG A 192 19.71 32.07 -29.49
CA ARG A 192 21.14 31.88 -29.77
C ARG A 192 21.42 31.80 -31.28
N GLU A 193 20.53 31.24 -32.07
CA GLU A 193 20.67 31.20 -33.53
C GLU A 193 20.54 32.59 -34.15
N VAL A 194 19.59 33.39 -33.69
CA VAL A 194 19.43 34.79 -34.13
C VAL A 194 20.67 35.63 -33.81
N THR A 195 21.25 35.48 -32.61
CA THR A 195 22.48 36.19 -32.23
C THR A 195 23.72 35.75 -33.03
N LYS A 196 23.76 34.51 -33.53
CA LYS A 196 24.86 34.02 -34.38
C LYS A 196 24.77 34.49 -35.84
N GLN A 197 23.57 34.89 -36.29
CA GLN A 197 23.31 35.35 -37.65
C GLN A 197 23.32 36.89 -37.78
N SER A 198 23.43 37.61 -36.66
CA SER A 198 23.56 39.08 -36.60
C SER A 198 25.02 39.49 -36.43
#